data_AF-A0A1G6V870-F1
#
_entry.id   AF-A0A1G6V870-F1
#
_cell.length_a   1.000
_cell.length_b   1.000
_cell.length_c   1.000
_cell.angle_alpha   90.00
_cell.angle_beta   90.00
_cell.angle_gamma   90.00
#
_symmetry.space_group_name_H-M   'P 1'
#
loop_
_entity.id
_entity.type
_entity.pdbx_description
1 polymer ?
#
loop_
_entity_poly.entity_id
_entity_poly.type
_entity_poly.pdbx_seq_one_letter_code
_entity_poly.pdbx_strand_id
1 'polypeptide(L)'
;MKNKQSPSPSGFHPSREPTHLTPTIMSRKTGWSVPYCSMMLTGARKVPLERAIIIYETTGAKMGPLKDATDAEIAALCHYAHGHSG
;
A
#
# COMPACT_ATOMS: atom_id res chain seq x y z
N MET A 1 -13.23 -0.98 -43.84
CA MET A 1 -11.98 -1.45 -43.22
C MET A 1 -11.55 -0.45 -42.15
N LYS A 2 -11.00 -0.95 -41.03
CA LYS A 2 -10.39 -0.26 -39.88
C LYS A 2 -11.36 0.31 -38.83
N ASN A 3 -11.23 0.03 -37.53
CA ASN A 3 -10.96 -1.21 -36.79
C ASN A 3 -11.50 -0.90 -35.37
N LYS A 4 -12.21 -1.87 -34.78
CA LYS A 4 -12.78 -1.79 -33.43
C LYS A 4 -11.64 -1.67 -32.41
N GLN A 5 -11.60 -0.58 -31.63
CA GLN A 5 -10.71 -0.49 -30.49
C GLN A 5 -11.45 -1.04 -29.27
N SER A 6 -11.30 -2.34 -29.06
CA SER A 6 -11.79 -3.03 -27.86
C SER A 6 -11.03 -2.52 -26.62
N PRO A 7 -11.69 -2.35 -25.47
CA PRO A 7 -11.00 -2.02 -24.24
C PRO A 7 -10.24 -3.27 -23.78
N SER A 8 -8.93 -3.16 -23.57
CA SER A 8 -8.18 -4.24 -22.93
C SER A 8 -8.40 -4.15 -21.41
N PRO A 9 -8.95 -5.21 -20.78
CA PRO A 9 -8.98 -5.33 -19.33
C PRO A 9 -7.66 -5.95 -18.85
N SER A 10 -7.38 -5.78 -17.55
CA SER A 10 -6.43 -6.58 -16.77
C SER A 10 -4.95 -6.24 -16.94
N GLY A 11 -4.48 -5.41 -16.01
CA GLY A 11 -3.08 -5.32 -15.63
C GLY A 11 -3.00 -4.64 -14.27
N PHE A 12 -3.14 -5.41 -13.19
CA PHE A 12 -2.79 -4.94 -11.85
C PHE A 12 -1.26 -4.84 -11.79
N HIS A 13 -0.70 -3.81 -12.43
CA HIS A 13 0.68 -3.43 -12.24
C HIS A 13 0.68 -2.51 -11.00
N PRO A 14 1.22 -2.92 -9.84
CA PRO A 14 1.55 -1.94 -8.83
C PRO A 14 2.61 -1.04 -9.46
N SER A 15 2.20 0.16 -9.86
CA SER A 15 3.08 1.18 -10.43
C SER A 15 4.24 1.40 -9.46
N ARG A 16 5.42 0.86 -9.80
CA ARG A 16 6.69 1.00 -9.07
C ARG A 16 7.30 2.41 -9.16
N GLU A 17 6.48 3.41 -9.44
CA GLU A 17 6.89 4.81 -9.30
C GLU A 17 6.67 5.18 -7.83
N PRO A 18 7.67 5.71 -7.10
CA PRO A 18 7.44 6.33 -5.81
C PRO A 18 6.61 7.60 -6.05
N THR A 19 5.31 7.41 -6.27
CA THR A 19 4.33 8.48 -6.24
C THR A 19 4.44 9.03 -4.84
N HIS A 20 4.91 10.28 -4.73
CA HIS A 20 5.02 11.04 -3.50
C HIS A 20 3.80 10.74 -2.62
N LEU A 21 3.95 9.87 -1.62
CA LEU A 21 2.81 9.35 -0.87
C LEU A 21 2.30 10.49 0.01
N THR A 22 1.21 11.12 -0.43
CA THR A 22 0.58 12.20 0.34
C THR A 22 -0.48 11.65 1.30
N PRO A 23 -0.80 12.37 2.39
CA PRO A 23 -1.87 11.98 3.30
C PRO A 23 -3.22 11.75 2.59
N THR A 24 -3.51 12.55 1.56
CA THR A 24 -4.75 12.46 0.77
C THR A 24 -4.78 11.21 -0.10
N ILE A 25 -3.68 10.85 -0.76
CA ILE A 25 -3.59 9.62 -1.57
C ILE A 25 -3.75 8.40 -0.66
N MET A 26 -3.02 8.38 0.44
CA MET A 26 -3.08 7.32 1.43
C MET A 26 -4.50 7.15 1.98
N SER A 27 -5.16 8.25 2.36
CA SER A 27 -6.55 8.27 2.83
C SER A 27 -7.52 7.67 1.81
N ARG A 28 -7.40 8.02 0.52
CA ARG A 28 -8.25 7.45 -0.53
C ARG A 28 -8.04 5.95 -0.75
N LYS A 29 -6.81 5.48 -0.54
CA LYS A 29 -6.43 4.08 -0.75
C LYS A 29 -6.79 3.18 0.42
N THR A 30 -6.68 3.68 1.65
CA THR A 30 -6.94 2.90 2.87
C THR A 30 -8.31 3.16 3.51
N GLY A 31 -9.02 4.21 3.09
CA GLY A 31 -10.27 4.66 3.71
C GLY A 31 -10.09 5.38 5.05
N TRP A 32 -8.86 5.62 5.50
CA TRP A 32 -8.59 6.32 6.77
C TRP A 32 -8.68 7.84 6.62
N SER A 33 -8.80 8.55 7.75
CA SER A 33 -8.86 10.01 7.71
C SER A 33 -7.51 10.64 7.30
N VAL A 34 -7.57 11.76 6.56
CA VAL A 34 -6.38 12.50 6.12
C VAL A 34 -5.47 12.91 7.29
N PRO A 35 -5.96 13.42 8.45
CA PRO A 35 -5.10 13.76 9.58
C PRO A 35 -4.35 12.55 10.13
N TYR A 36 -5.02 11.40 10.17
CA TYR A 36 -4.42 10.17 10.66
C TYR A 36 -3.33 9.63 9.73
N CYS A 37 -3.57 9.66 8.42
CA CYS A 37 -2.55 9.37 7.42
C CYS A 37 -1.36 10.34 7.54
N SER A 38 -1.63 11.63 7.75
CA SER A 38 -0.59 12.65 7.97
C SER A 38 0.29 12.32 9.17
N MET A 39 -0.31 11.95 10.32
CA MET A 39 0.46 11.56 11.52
C MET A 39 1.35 10.34 11.29
N MET A 40 0.93 9.39 10.47
CA MET A 40 1.74 8.21 10.13
C MET A 40 2.90 8.56 9.19
N LEU A 41 2.66 9.43 8.20
CA LEU A 41 3.68 9.86 7.24
C LEU A 41 4.74 10.78 7.87
N THR A 42 4.34 11.64 8.80
CA THR A 42 5.27 12.53 9.53
C THR A 42 6.01 11.84 10.67
N GLY A 43 5.66 10.59 11.00
CA GLY A 43 6.24 9.85 12.12
C GLY A 43 5.71 10.25 13.50
N ALA A 44 4.76 11.19 13.57
CA ALA A 44 4.08 11.58 14.81
C ALA A 44 3.31 10.40 15.45
N ARG A 45 2.97 9.39 14.66
CA ARG A 45 2.39 8.12 15.13
C ARG A 45 3.17 6.94 14.59
N LYS A 46 3.55 6.00 15.47
CA LYS A 46 4.15 4.73 15.07
C LYS A 46 3.18 3.93 14.19
N VAL A 47 3.68 3.42 13.07
CA VAL A 47 2.92 2.54 12.17
C VAL A 47 3.09 1.09 12.63
N PRO A 48 2.06 0.43 13.17
CA PRO A 48 2.12 -0.99 13.51
C PRO A 48 2.19 -1.86 12.25
N LEU A 49 2.66 -3.10 12.40
CA LEU A 49 2.87 -4.03 11.29
C LEU A 49 1.62 -4.21 10.41
N GLU A 50 0.45 -4.44 11.01
CA GLU A 50 -0.81 -4.63 10.28
C GLU A 50 -1.12 -3.45 9.37
N ARG A 51 -0.92 -2.21 9.85
CA ARG A 51 -1.14 -1.01 9.04
C ARG A 51 -0.07 -0.85 7.98
N ALA A 52 1.18 -1.15 8.31
CA ALA A 52 2.26 -1.11 7.33
C ALA A 52 1.97 -2.06 6.15
N ILE A 53 1.44 -3.26 6.42
CA ILE A 53 1.00 -4.21 5.40
C ILE A 53 -0.11 -3.63 4.54
N ILE A 54 -1.19 -3.11 5.15
CA ILE A 54 -2.30 -2.48 4.41
C ILE A 54 -1.79 -1.32 3.52
N ILE A 55 -0.89 -0.50 4.04
CA ILE A 55 -0.32 0.63 3.29
C ILE A 55 0.51 0.12 2.13
N TYR A 56 1.35 -0.88 2.36
CA TYR A 56 2.17 -1.50 1.32
C TYR A 56 1.29 -2.13 0.22
N GLU A 57 0.24 -2.87 0.58
CA GLU A 57 -0.65 -3.52 -0.38
C GLU A 57 -1.47 -2.53 -1.21
N THR A 58 -1.88 -1.42 -0.59
CA THR A 58 -2.73 -0.42 -1.26
C THR A 58 -1.95 0.67 -2.01
N THR A 59 -0.71 0.94 -1.60
CA THR A 59 0.10 2.06 -2.12
C THR A 59 1.47 1.66 -2.67
N GLY A 60 1.97 0.46 -2.34
CA GLY A 60 3.33 0.02 -2.66
C GLY A 60 4.41 0.62 -1.74
N ALA A 61 4.06 1.51 -0.83
CA ALA A 61 5.03 2.18 0.04
C ALA A 61 5.45 1.29 1.22
N LYS A 62 6.76 1.13 1.40
CA LYS A 62 7.35 0.48 2.58
C LYS A 62 7.51 1.49 3.71
N MET A 63 6.89 1.23 4.86
CA MET A 63 7.02 2.12 6.03
C MET A 63 6.93 1.35 7.35
N GLY A 64 7.33 2.01 8.44
CA GLY A 64 7.36 1.40 9.76
C GLY A 64 8.23 0.12 9.75
N PRO A 65 7.72 -1.02 10.24
CA PRO A 65 8.44 -2.30 10.25
C PRO A 65 8.83 -2.84 8.86
N LEU A 66 8.17 -2.38 7.78
CA LEU A 66 8.47 -2.85 6.43
C LEU A 66 9.56 -2.05 5.71
N LYS A 67 10.06 -0.96 6.33
CA LYS A 67 11.01 -0.04 5.70
C LYS A 67 12.31 -0.73 5.27
N ASP A 68 12.80 -1.62 6.12
CA ASP A 68 14.06 -2.37 5.92
C ASP A 68 13.80 -3.84 5.53
N ALA A 69 12.54 -4.22 5.33
CA ALA A 69 12.16 -5.58 5.00
C ALA A 69 12.40 -5.89 3.50
N THR A 70 13.00 -7.05 3.25
CA THR A 70 13.11 -7.64 1.91
C THR A 70 11.73 -8.04 1.39
N ASP A 71 11.59 -8.16 0.06
CA ASP A 71 10.31 -8.55 -0.53
C ASP A 71 9.87 -9.97 -0.10
N ALA A 72 10.84 -10.86 0.19
CA ALA A 72 10.56 -12.18 0.76
C ALA A 72 10.00 -12.09 2.19
N GLU A 73 10.57 -11.22 3.04
CA GLU A 73 10.06 -10.98 4.38
C GLU A 73 8.67 -10.34 4.35
N ILE A 74 8.45 -9.37 3.45
CA ILE A 74 7.14 -8.74 3.29
C ILE A 74 6.09 -9.78 2.88
N ALA A 75 6.41 -10.68 1.94
CA ALA A 75 5.50 -11.75 1.54
C ALA A 75 5.15 -12.67 2.72
N ALA A 76 6.14 -13.04 3.55
CA ALA A 76 5.92 -13.83 4.75
C ALA A 76 5.06 -13.10 5.79
N LEU A 77 5.31 -11.80 5.99
CA LEU A 77 4.54 -10.94 6.92
C LEU A 77 3.09 -10.75 6.46
N CYS A 78 2.87 -10.54 5.16
CA CYS A 78 1.53 -10.51 4.56
C CYS A 78 0.80 -11.83 4.79
N HIS A 79 1.46 -12.98 4.57
CA HIS A 79 0.86 -14.29 4.82
C HIS A 79 0.48 -14.48 6.30
N TYR A 80 1.37 -14.08 7.22
CA TYR A 80 1.12 -14.13 8.66
C TYR A 80 -0.08 -13.25 9.07
N ALA A 81 -0.16 -12.01 8.59
CA ALA A 81 -1.24 -11.09 8.92
C ALA A 81 -2.63 -11.59 8.45
N HIS A 82 -2.70 -12.21 7.27
CA HIS A 82 -3.95 -12.80 6.77
C HIS A 82 -4.34 -14.09 7.49
N GLY A 83 -3.37 -14.88 7.95
CA GLY A 83 -3.62 -16.14 8.66
C GLY A 83 -4.08 -15.99 10.11
N HIS A 84 -3.90 -14.81 10.72
CA HIS A 84 -4.23 -14.54 12.12
C HIS A 84 -5.52 -13.75 12.34
N SER A 85 -6.25 -13.43 11.27
CA SER A 85 -7.54 -12.71 11.33
C SER A 85 -8.76 -13.65 11.51
N GLY A 86 -8.54 -14.86 12.03
CA GLY A 86 -9.58 -15.86 12.32
C GLY A 86 -9.96 -15.90 13.79
#